data_AF-A0AAV3XLK4-F1
#
_entry.id   AF-A0AAV3XLK4-F1
#
_cell.length_a   1.000
_cell.length_b   1.000
_cell.length_c   1.000
_cell.angle_alpha   90.00
_cell.angle_beta   90.00
_cell.angle_gamma   90.00
#
_symmetry.space_group_name_H-M   'P 1'
#
loop_
_entity.id
_entity.type
_entity.pdbx_description
1 polymer ?
#
loop_
_entity_poly.entity_id
_entity_poly.type
_entity_poly.pdbx_seq_one_letter_code
_entity_poly.pdbx_strand_id
1 'polypeptide(L)'
;MMTKTQQEIVRQGYQALVDALGIVDTIRFIQHFSSGQGDYTQERHVWLDGTSLQDILTLLPSHPKNLYLMNREDAKNAKEEEGRST
;
A
#
# COMPACT_ATOMS: atom_id res chain seq x y z
N MET A 1 -11.74 -29.75 11.22
CA MET A 1 -11.62 -28.34 10.78
C MET A 1 -10.14 -28.07 10.55
N MET A 2 -9.73 -27.58 9.38
CA MET A 2 -8.35 -27.09 9.22
C MET A 2 -8.24 -25.73 9.90
N THR A 3 -7.29 -25.58 10.82
CA THR A 3 -7.01 -24.32 11.49
C THR A 3 -6.14 -23.47 10.58
N LYS A 4 -6.46 -22.18 10.47
CA LYS A 4 -5.63 -21.22 9.73
C LYS A 4 -4.24 -21.13 10.36
N THR A 5 -3.23 -20.96 9.52
CA THR A 5 -1.87 -20.61 9.93
C THR A 5 -1.86 -19.21 10.55
N GLN A 6 -0.80 -18.92 11.32
CA GLN A 6 -0.61 -17.60 11.90
C GLN A 6 -0.58 -16.50 10.83
N GLN A 7 0.08 -16.76 9.69
CA GLN A 7 0.17 -15.80 8.59
C GLN A 7 -1.19 -15.48 7.96
N GLU A 8 -2.06 -16.49 7.80
CA GLU A 8 -3.41 -16.29 7.29
C GLU A 8 -4.28 -15.46 8.24
N ILE A 9 -4.16 -15.70 9.55
CA ILE A 9 -4.85 -14.89 10.57
C ILE A 9 -4.37 -13.44 10.54
N VAL A 10 -3.06 -13.21 10.48
CA VAL A 10 -2.48 -11.86 10.41
C VAL A 10 -2.95 -11.13 9.15
N ARG A 11 -2.90 -11.80 7.99
CA ARG A 11 -3.39 -11.23 6.72
C ARG A 11 -4.86 -10.86 6.80
N GLN A 12 -5.69 -11.74 7.35
CA GLN A 12 -7.12 -11.49 7.52
C GLN A 12 -7.38 -10.30 8.46
N GLY A 13 -6.60 -10.20 9.55
CA GLY A 13 -6.70 -9.09 10.50
C GLY A 13 -6.39 -7.74 9.85
N TYR A 14 -5.31 -7.65 9.06
CA TYR A 14 -4.98 -6.43 8.33
C TYR A 14 -6.07 -6.03 7.34
N GLN A 15 -6.62 -6.98 6.58
CA GLN A 15 -7.70 -6.68 5.64
C GLN A 15 -8.93 -6.12 6.36
N ALA A 16 -9.32 -6.73 7.48
CA ALA A 16 -10.46 -6.27 8.26
C ALA A 16 -10.26 -4.84 8.82
N LEU A 17 -9.05 -4.50 9.24
CA LEU A 17 -8.73 -3.13 9.69
C LEU A 17 -8.83 -2.13 8.54
N VAL A 18 -8.27 -2.45 7.37
CA VAL A 18 -8.32 -1.58 6.20
C VAL A 18 -9.76 -1.37 5.73
N ASP A 19 -10.57 -2.42 5.71
CA ASP A 19 -11.98 -2.34 5.31
C ASP A 19 -12.81 -1.46 6.27
N ALA A 20 -12.47 -1.46 7.56
CA ALA A 20 -13.21 -0.72 8.58
C ALA A 20 -12.75 0.73 8.76
N LEU A 21 -11.44 0.98 8.63
CA LEU A 21 -10.81 2.27 8.99
C LEU A 21 -10.25 3.02 7.78
N GLY A 22 -10.03 2.33 6.66
CA GLY A 22 -9.17 2.83 5.59
C GLY A 22 -7.68 2.71 5.92
N ILE A 23 -6.84 2.86 4.90
CA ILE A 23 -5.39 2.59 4.97
C ILE A 23 -4.66 3.51 5.96
N VAL A 24 -5.00 4.80 6.00
CA VAL A 24 -4.31 5.81 6.81
C VAL A 24 -4.55 5.55 8.30
N ASP A 25 -5.80 5.34 8.69
CA ASP A 25 -6.16 5.13 10.09
C ASP A 25 -5.76 3.73 10.57
N THR A 26 -5.73 2.74 9.67
CA THR A 26 -5.16 1.41 9.96
C THR A 26 -3.68 1.51 10.36
N ILE A 27 -2.87 2.27 9.61
CA ILE A 27 -1.44 2.44 9.93
C ILE A 27 -1.28 3.09 11.31
N ARG A 28 -2.02 4.17 11.58
CA ARG A 28 -1.99 4.86 12.89
C ARG A 28 -2.41 3.92 14.03
N PHE A 29 -3.46 3.12 13.82
CA PHE A 29 -3.91 2.12 14.78
C PHE A 29 -2.80 1.11 15.11
N ILE A 30 -2.15 0.54 14.09
CA ILE A 30 -1.06 -0.43 14.28
C ILE A 30 0.12 0.22 15.04
N GLN A 31 0.51 1.43 14.66
CA GLN A 31 1.59 2.19 15.30
C GLN A 31 1.29 2.56 16.76
N HIS A 32 0.02 2.64 17.15
CA HIS A 32 -0.34 2.88 18.56
C HIS A 32 -0.01 1.67 19.44
N PHE A 33 -0.26 0.45 18.95
CA PHE A 33 -0.03 -0.79 19.70
C PHE A 33 1.36 -1.38 19.51
N SER A 34 2.05 -0.98 18.43
CA SER A 34 3.42 -1.35 18.17
C SER A 34 4.25 -0.08 18.08
N SER A 35 5.09 0.15 19.10
CA SER A 35 6.25 1.00 18.93
C SER A 35 7.11 0.34 17.85
N GLY A 36 6.97 0.82 16.60
CA GLY A 36 7.76 0.35 15.48
C GLY A 36 9.22 0.19 15.93
N GLN A 37 9.80 -0.96 15.63
CA GLN A 37 11.21 -1.21 15.95
C GLN A 37 12.08 -0.67 14.83
N GLY A 38 13.27 -0.20 15.17
CA GLY A 38 14.23 0.38 14.23
C GLY A 38 14.29 1.89 14.31
N ASP A 39 15.47 2.42 14.01
CA ASP A 39 15.70 3.85 13.90
C ASP A 39 15.71 4.20 12.42
N TYR A 40 14.52 4.39 11.84
CA TYR A 40 14.41 4.74 10.42
C TYR A 40 15.18 6.01 10.09
N THR A 41 15.42 6.91 11.05
CA THR A 41 16.24 8.10 10.81
C THR A 41 17.68 7.70 10.53
N GLN A 42 18.29 6.88 11.40
CA GLN A 42 19.64 6.37 11.19
C GLN A 42 19.73 5.43 9.99
N GLU A 43 18.79 4.50 9.84
CA GLU A 43 18.76 3.56 8.71
C GLU A 43 18.60 4.30 7.38
N ARG A 44 17.78 5.35 7.32
CA ARG A 44 17.64 6.20 6.12
C ARG A 44 18.97 6.81 5.70
N HIS A 45 19.76 7.32 6.62
CA HIS A 45 21.06 7.93 6.29
C HIS A 45 22.02 6.94 5.64
N VAL A 46 22.01 5.67 6.05
CA VAL A 46 22.91 4.64 5.52
C VAL A 46 22.77 4.44 4.02
N TRP A 47 21.55 4.49 3.47
CA TRP A 47 21.32 4.24 2.05
C TRP A 47 20.91 5.49 1.26
N LEU A 48 20.14 6.41 1.85
CA LEU A 48 19.59 7.55 1.11
C LEU A 48 20.63 8.65 0.85
N ASP A 49 21.57 8.88 1.77
CA ASP A 49 22.57 9.96 1.62
C ASP A 49 23.50 9.72 0.40
N GLY A 50 23.70 8.45 0.02
CA GLY A 50 24.46 8.05 -1.17
C GLY A 50 23.61 7.83 -2.43
N THR A 51 22.28 7.98 -2.35
CA THR A 51 21.37 7.71 -3.47
C THR A 51 20.99 9.02 -4.16
N SER A 52 21.30 9.17 -5.45
CA SER A 52 20.89 10.36 -6.19
C SER A 52 19.40 10.30 -6.56
N LEU A 53 18.78 11.46 -6.78
CA LEU A 53 17.41 11.52 -7.30
C LEU A 53 17.27 10.71 -8.60
N GLN A 54 18.29 10.71 -9.45
CA GLN A 54 18.27 9.98 -10.71
C GLN A 54 18.20 8.47 -10.48
N ASP A 55 18.93 7.95 -9.48
CA ASP A 55 18.91 6.54 -9.09
C ASP A 55 17.52 6.13 -8.58
N ILE A 56 16.88 7.00 -7.79
CA ILE A 56 15.51 6.78 -7.29
C ILE A 56 14.52 6.70 -8.46
N LEU A 57 14.63 7.62 -9.41
CA LEU A 57 13.74 7.66 -10.59
C LEU A 57 13.88 6.42 -11.46
N THR A 58 15.05 5.79 -11.54
CA THR A 58 15.24 4.50 -12.23
C THR A 58 14.63 3.30 -11.51
N LEU A 59 14.46 3.37 -10.19
CA LEU A 59 13.84 2.31 -9.39
C LEU A 59 12.31 2.36 -9.42
N LEU A 60 11.74 3.52 -9.76
CA LEU A 60 10.30 3.63 -9.93
C LEU A 60 9.89 2.83 -11.18
N PRO A 61 8.95 1.87 -11.06
CA PRO A 61 8.42 1.21 -12.24
C PRO A 61 7.81 2.28 -13.15
N SER A 62 8.13 2.20 -14.44
CA SER A 62 7.53 3.03 -15.48
C SER A 62 6.06 2.64 -15.66
N HIS A 63 5.19 3.11 -14.76
CA HIS A 63 3.76 2.96 -14.98
C HIS A 63 2.94 4.17 -14.54
N PRO A 64 1.92 4.53 -15.36
CA PRO A 64 1.21 5.79 -15.29
C PRO A 64 0.41 5.88 -14.01
N LYS A 65 0.15 7.13 -13.61
CA LYS A 65 -0.67 7.60 -12.48
C LYS A 65 -1.96 6.78 -12.26
N ASN A 66 -1.92 5.57 -11.70
CA ASN A 66 -3.14 4.89 -11.26
C ASN A 66 -2.96 3.68 -10.32
N LEU A 67 -2.07 3.74 -9.32
CA LEU A 67 -1.98 2.62 -8.35
C LEU A 67 -2.53 2.94 -6.96
N TYR A 68 -3.05 4.15 -6.71
CA TYR A 68 -3.58 4.50 -5.38
C TYR A 68 -4.96 5.17 -5.34
N LEU A 69 -5.67 5.30 -6.47
CA LEU A 69 -6.96 6.01 -6.50
C LEU A 69 -8.11 5.32 -7.27
N MET A 70 -7.98 4.06 -7.66
CA MET A 70 -9.09 3.35 -8.31
C MET A 70 -9.93 2.62 -7.27
N ASN A 71 -11.13 3.13 -6.97
CA ASN A 71 -12.17 2.30 -6.40
C ASN A 71 -12.63 1.28 -7.46
N ARG A 72 -12.98 0.07 -7.02
CA ARG A 72 -13.50 -1.00 -7.89
C ARG A 72 -14.72 -0.61 -8.72
N GLU A 73 -15.43 0.45 -8.32
CA GLU A 73 -16.58 0.99 -9.04
C GLU A 73 -16.17 1.95 -10.17
N ASP A 74 -15.09 2.73 -9.99
CA ASP A 74 -14.57 3.62 -11.04
C ASP A 74 -14.00 2.81 -12.23
N ALA A 75 -13.41 1.65 -11.93
CA ALA A 75 -12.88 0.73 -12.94
C ALA A 75 -13.98 0.00 -13.75
N LYS A 76 -15.20 -0.14 -13.20
CA LYS A 76 -16.35 -0.69 -13.92
C LYS A 76 -16.99 0.37 -14.82
N ASN A 77 -17.16 1.59 -14.30
CA ASN A 77 -17.74 2.70 -15.07
C ASN A 77 -16.84 3.11 -16.26
N ALA A 78 -15.51 3.08 -16.11
CA ALA A 78 -14.59 3.39 -17.21
C ALA A 78 -14.65 2.38 -18.37
N LYS A 79 -15.06 1.13 -18.10
CA LYS A 79 -15.23 0.09 -19.12
C LYS A 79 -16.54 0.23 -19.91
N GLU A 80 -17.54 0.94 -19.36
CA GLU A 80 -18.84 1.15 -20.00
C GLU A 80 -18.85 2.39 -20.90
N GLU A 81 -18.04 3.41 -20.62
CA GLU A 81 -17.94 4.61 -21.47
C GLU A 81 -17.11 4.40 -22.75
N GLU A 82 -16.18 3.45 -22.75
CA GLU A 82 -15.35 3.10 -23.94
C GLU A 82 -16.16 2.37 -25.04
N GLY A 83 -17.36 1.87 -24.72
CA GLY A 83 -18.25 1.18 -25.66
C GLY A 83 -19.38 2.02 -26.27
N ARG A 84 -19.48 3.32 -25.94
CA ARG A 84 -20.60 4.18 -26.38
C ARG A 84 -20.24 5.18 -27.49
N SER A 85 -19.00 5.17 -27.96
CA SER A 85 -18.55 6.05 -29.04
C SER A 85 -17.93 5.29 -30.22
N THR A 86 -18.70 4.37 -30.81
CA THR A 86 -18.58 3.96 -32.22
C THR A 86 -19.94 3.55 -32.75
#